data_AF-A0A430LBB8-F1
#
_entry.id   AF-A0A430LBB8-F1
#
_cell.length_a   1.000
_cell.length_b   1.000
_cell.length_c   1.000
_cell.angle_alpha   90.00
_cell.angle_beta   90.00
_cell.angle_gamma   90.00
#
_symmetry.space_group_name_H-M   'P 1'
#
loop_
_entity.id
_entity.type
_entity.pdbx_description
1 polymer ?
#
loop_
_entity_poly.entity_id
_entity_poly.type
_entity_poly.pdbx_seq_one_letter_code
_entity_poly.pdbx_strand_id
1 'polypeptide(L)'
;MWGWFGGGAAQKRKDTPKNAILGLRAQLEMLQKRERHLQTQIDEQDGIARKNVNTNKNAAKAALRRKKTHEHSLDQTVSQIGTLEQQINAIESANINRETLVAMEKASQAMAQIHGKLTPEKVDETMEKLREHNAMSEEIVAAMTNATIGDYVDDVDLEEELEQLQQEQLDEQMLTTGNVPVSDAVHKMPTPVNTEPQSSKKQAVEEDDEEAELRKLQAEMAM
;
A
#
# COMPACT_ATOMS: atom_id res chain seq x y z
N MET A 1 42.73 42.03 19.08
CA MET A 1 41.92 41.97 17.84
C MET A 1 41.23 40.61 17.83
N TRP A 2 39.96 40.56 18.22
CA TRP A 2 39.19 39.33 18.37
C TRP A 2 38.03 39.32 17.39
N GLY A 3 37.83 38.17 16.74
CA GLY A 3 36.54 37.70 16.20
C GLY A 3 36.30 37.96 14.71
N TRP A 4 36.11 36.89 13.92
CA TRP A 4 34.84 36.68 13.18
C TRP A 4 34.62 35.33 12.46
N PHE A 5 35.51 34.34 12.47
CA PHE A 5 35.24 33.07 11.77
C PHE A 5 34.71 31.97 12.70
N GLY A 6 33.38 31.93 12.92
CA GLY A 6 32.77 30.86 13.73
C GLY A 6 31.27 30.59 13.55
N GLY A 7 30.53 31.39 12.77
CA GLY A 7 29.06 31.29 12.70
C GLY A 7 28.48 30.31 11.68
N GLY A 8 29.22 29.92 10.63
CA GLY A 8 28.66 29.16 9.50
C GLY A 8 28.40 27.67 9.78
N ALA A 9 29.19 27.04 10.66
CA ALA A 9 29.10 25.60 10.90
C ALA A 9 27.93 25.21 11.82
N ALA A 10 27.48 26.10 12.71
CA ALA A 10 26.33 25.86 13.59
C ALA A 10 24.99 26.03 12.84
N GLN A 11 24.94 26.88 11.82
CA GLN A 11 23.74 27.09 10.99
C GLN A 11 23.51 25.91 10.02
N LYS A 12 24.57 25.25 9.53
CA LYS A 12 24.45 24.03 8.71
C LYS A 12 23.98 22.79 9.49
N ARG A 13 24.17 22.75 10.82
CA ARG A 13 23.64 21.67 11.68
C ARG A 13 22.13 21.78 11.93
N LYS A 14 21.47 22.83 11.43
CA LYS A 14 20.01 23.03 11.51
C LYS A 14 19.24 22.48 10.31
N ASP A 15 19.87 21.79 9.37
CA ASP A 15 19.16 20.86 8.49
C ASP A 15 18.84 19.59 9.30
N THR A 16 17.89 19.74 10.22
CA THR A 16 17.35 18.61 10.97
C THR A 16 16.71 17.61 10.00
N PRO A 17 16.69 16.30 10.32
CA PRO A 17 16.00 15.30 9.50
C PRO A 17 14.56 15.71 9.16
N LYS A 18 13.90 16.43 10.07
CA LYS A 18 12.57 17.02 9.86
C LYS A 18 12.52 18.03 8.70
N ASN A 19 13.52 18.91 8.56
CA ASN A 19 13.59 19.87 7.46
C ASN A 19 13.82 19.18 6.11
N ALA A 20 14.65 18.13 6.09
CA ALA A 20 14.86 17.32 4.89
C ALA A 20 13.57 16.59 4.47
N ILE A 21 12.86 15.96 5.42
CA ILE A 21 11.56 15.31 5.17
C ILE A 21 10.53 16.32 4.66
N LEU A 22 10.45 17.52 5.25
CA LEU A 22 9.53 18.57 4.79
C LEU A 22 9.83 19.00 3.35
N GLY A 23 11.12 19.17 3.01
CA GLY A 23 11.54 19.48 1.64
C GLY A 23 11.18 18.38 0.64
N LEU A 24 11.42 17.11 1.00
CA LEU A 24 11.07 15.96 0.17
C LEU A 24 9.55 15.83 -0.03
N ARG A 25 8.76 16.07 1.03
CA ARG A 25 7.29 16.05 0.94
C ARG A 25 6.74 17.19 0.08
N ALA A 26 7.33 18.39 0.16
CA ALA A 26 6.97 19.49 -0.73
C ALA A 26 7.28 19.15 -2.21
N GLN A 27 8.43 18.52 -2.47
CA GLN A 27 8.77 18.06 -3.82
C GLN A 27 7.82 16.95 -4.30
N LEU A 28 7.46 16.02 -3.42
CA LEU A 28 6.48 14.97 -3.70
C LEU A 28 5.13 15.56 -4.12
N GLU A 29 4.62 16.55 -3.38
CA GLU A 29 3.37 17.25 -3.72
C GLU A 29 3.44 17.89 -5.12
N MET A 30 4.58 18.50 -5.46
CA MET A 30 4.81 19.08 -6.79
C MET A 30 4.82 18.03 -7.89
N LEU A 31 5.44 16.86 -7.66
CA LEU A 31 5.43 15.76 -8.62
C LEU A 31 4.03 15.17 -8.80
N GLN A 32 3.25 15.00 -7.72
CA GLN A 32 1.85 14.53 -7.79
C GLN A 32 0.94 15.52 -8.52
N LYS A 33 1.19 16.84 -8.40
CA LYS A 33 0.49 17.85 -9.23
C LYS A 33 0.88 17.72 -10.70
N ARG A 34 2.16 17.51 -10.99
CA ARG A 34 2.67 17.30 -12.35
C ARG A 34 2.09 16.02 -12.98
N GLU A 35 2.02 14.93 -12.23
CA GLU A 35 1.41 13.66 -12.63
C GLU A 35 -0.03 13.87 -13.10
N ARG A 36 -0.87 14.50 -12.26
CA ARG A 36 -2.26 14.83 -12.61
C ARG A 36 -2.36 15.70 -13.85
N HIS A 37 -1.49 16.70 -13.98
CA HIS A 37 -1.45 17.56 -15.16
C HIS A 37 -1.09 16.79 -16.43
N LEU A 38 -0.09 15.90 -16.37
CA LEU A 38 0.30 15.04 -17.49
C LEU A 38 -0.83 14.09 -17.88
N GLN A 39 -1.56 13.53 -16.90
CA GLN A 39 -2.72 12.69 -17.18
C GLN A 39 -3.81 13.47 -17.95
N THR A 40 -4.12 14.70 -17.52
CA THR A 40 -5.06 15.57 -18.25
C THR A 40 -4.58 15.84 -19.68
N GLN A 41 -3.29 16.12 -19.90
CA GLN A 41 -2.74 16.33 -21.24
C GLN A 41 -2.82 15.07 -22.12
N ILE A 42 -2.61 13.88 -21.54
CA ILE A 42 -2.76 12.60 -22.23
C ILE A 42 -4.20 12.43 -22.71
N ASP A 43 -5.17 12.66 -21.82
CA ASP A 43 -6.60 12.52 -22.12
C ASP A 43 -7.06 13.52 -23.20
N GLU A 44 -6.58 14.76 -23.12
CA GLU A 44 -6.83 15.79 -24.15
C GLU A 44 -6.29 15.36 -25.52
N GLN A 45 -5.05 14.88 -25.60
CA GLN A 45 -4.47 14.43 -26.88
C GLN A 45 -5.16 13.18 -27.41
N ASP A 46 -5.60 12.27 -26.53
CA ASP A 46 -6.40 11.09 -26.93
C ASP A 46 -7.74 11.53 -27.53
N GLY A 47 -8.43 12.48 -26.91
CA GLY A 47 -9.66 13.07 -27.42
C GLY A 47 -9.48 13.72 -28.79
N ILE A 48 -8.41 14.50 -28.99
CA ILE A 48 -8.08 15.12 -30.28
C ILE A 48 -7.80 14.05 -31.34
N ALA A 49 -7.05 12.99 -30.98
CA ALA A 49 -6.75 11.90 -31.90
C ALA A 49 -8.03 11.18 -32.35
N ARG A 50 -8.92 10.83 -31.42
CA ARG A 50 -10.21 10.19 -31.70
C ARG A 50 -11.10 11.05 -32.59
N LYS A 51 -11.18 12.36 -32.33
CA LYS A 51 -11.98 13.29 -33.14
C LYS A 51 -11.50 13.39 -34.59
N ASN A 52 -10.19 13.24 -34.83
CA ASN A 52 -9.59 13.44 -36.15
C ASN A 52 -9.29 12.13 -36.90
N VAL A 53 -9.51 10.95 -36.30
CA VAL A 53 -9.05 9.66 -36.86
C VAL A 53 -9.62 9.36 -38.25
N ASN A 54 -10.89 9.72 -38.49
CA ASN A 54 -11.59 9.47 -39.76
C ASN A 54 -11.58 10.67 -40.71
N THR A 55 -11.23 11.87 -40.23
CA THR A 55 -11.36 13.12 -41.00
C THR A 55 -10.01 13.74 -41.35
N ASN A 56 -9.03 13.69 -40.45
CA ASN A 56 -7.70 14.26 -40.65
C ASN A 56 -6.63 13.38 -39.99
N LYS A 57 -6.17 12.39 -40.76
CA LYS A 57 -5.16 11.40 -40.33
C LYS A 57 -3.84 12.05 -39.88
N ASN A 58 -3.45 13.18 -40.47
CA ASN A 58 -2.22 13.88 -40.09
C ASN A 58 -2.37 14.55 -38.70
N ALA A 59 -3.50 15.19 -38.44
CA ALA A 59 -3.81 15.77 -37.14
C ALA A 59 -3.90 14.68 -36.05
N ALA A 60 -4.56 13.55 -36.35
CA ALA A 60 -4.64 12.42 -35.43
C ALA A 60 -3.26 11.84 -35.09
N LYS A 61 -2.39 11.63 -36.09
CA LYS A 61 -1.01 11.18 -35.87
C LYS A 61 -0.18 12.16 -35.04
N ALA A 62 -0.35 13.47 -35.24
CA ALA A 62 0.35 14.49 -34.45
C ALA A 62 -0.09 14.47 -32.98
N ALA A 63 -1.40 14.33 -32.73
CA ALA A 63 -1.95 14.20 -31.38
C ALA A 63 -1.44 12.94 -30.68
N LEU A 64 -1.45 11.79 -31.35
CA LEU A 64 -0.90 10.53 -30.80
C LEU A 64 0.60 10.63 -30.46
N ARG A 65 1.39 11.35 -31.27
CA ARG A 65 2.81 11.59 -30.94
C ARG A 65 2.98 12.40 -29.65
N ARG A 66 2.20 13.47 -29.48
CA ARG A 66 2.21 14.28 -28.25
C ARG A 66 1.75 13.46 -27.05
N LYS A 67 0.67 12.68 -27.21
CA LYS A 67 0.19 11.74 -26.19
C LYS A 67 1.32 10.84 -25.70
N LYS A 68 2.04 10.16 -26.60
CA LYS A 68 3.18 9.32 -26.24
C LYS A 68 4.30 10.04 -25.51
N THR A 69 4.58 11.30 -25.86
CA THR A 69 5.58 12.11 -25.13
C THR A 69 5.12 12.42 -23.70
N HIS A 70 3.83 12.71 -23.50
CA HIS A 70 3.25 12.92 -22.17
C HIS A 70 3.22 11.63 -21.36
N GLU A 71 2.85 10.49 -21.96
CA GLU A 71 2.92 9.15 -21.32
C GLU A 71 4.34 8.87 -20.82
N HIS A 72 5.37 9.07 -21.67
CA HIS A 72 6.75 8.88 -21.24
C HIS A 72 7.16 9.81 -20.09
N SER A 73 6.70 11.06 -20.12
CA SER A 73 6.96 12.02 -19.03
C SER A 73 6.23 11.64 -17.74
N LEU A 74 5.05 11.02 -17.85
CA LEU A 74 4.27 10.51 -16.73
C LEU A 74 5.01 9.35 -16.06
N ASP A 75 5.48 8.37 -16.83
CA ASP A 75 6.26 7.24 -16.32
C ASP A 75 7.50 7.69 -15.54
N GLN A 76 8.22 8.69 -16.09
CA GLN A 76 9.36 9.29 -15.40
C GLN A 76 8.94 9.99 -14.09
N THR A 77 7.80 10.69 -14.09
CA THR A 77 7.28 11.37 -12.91
C THR A 77 6.89 10.37 -11.81
N VAL A 78 6.21 9.28 -12.18
CA VAL A 78 5.85 8.19 -11.25
C VAL A 78 7.10 7.53 -10.67
N SER A 79 8.12 7.29 -11.50
CA SER A 79 9.40 6.74 -11.03
C SER A 79 10.11 7.67 -10.02
N GLN A 80 10.04 8.99 -10.25
CA GLN A 80 10.59 9.99 -9.33
C GLN A 80 9.82 10.05 -8.01
N ILE A 81 8.49 9.94 -8.07
CA ILE A 81 7.61 9.86 -6.88
C ILE A 81 8.03 8.68 -6.01
N GLY A 82 8.09 7.47 -6.57
CA GLY A 82 8.47 6.27 -5.81
C GLY A 82 9.88 6.36 -5.21
N THR A 83 10.82 6.98 -5.93
CA THR A 83 12.17 7.23 -5.39
C THR A 83 12.16 8.17 -4.18
N LEU A 84 11.37 9.25 -4.23
CA LEU A 84 11.24 10.18 -3.09
C LEU A 84 10.56 9.54 -1.88
N GLU A 85 9.53 8.74 -2.10
CA GLU A 85 8.84 8.01 -1.03
C GLU A 85 9.79 7.05 -0.30
N GLN A 86 10.58 6.28 -1.07
CA GLN A 86 11.63 5.42 -0.50
C GLN A 86 12.65 6.21 0.32
N GLN A 87 13.06 7.39 -0.14
CA GLN A 87 13.99 8.25 0.60
C GLN A 87 13.38 8.81 1.88
N ILE A 88 12.11 9.22 1.86
CA ILE A 88 11.39 9.67 3.06
C ILE A 88 11.36 8.55 4.10
N ASN A 89 10.94 7.34 3.70
CA ASN A 89 10.88 6.18 4.59
C ASN A 89 12.26 5.82 5.16
N ALA A 90 13.32 5.91 4.35
CA ALA A 90 14.68 5.65 4.80
C ALA A 90 15.15 6.67 5.85
N ILE A 91 14.83 7.96 5.69
CA ILE A 91 15.18 9.00 6.68
C ILE A 91 14.38 8.81 7.96
N GLU A 92 13.10 8.47 7.86
CA GLU A 92 12.24 8.21 9.02
C GLU A 92 12.77 7.00 9.83
N SER A 93 13.10 5.91 9.14
CA SER A 93 13.72 4.71 9.74
C SER A 93 15.07 5.03 10.38
N ALA A 94 15.91 5.84 9.71
CA ALA A 94 17.19 6.27 10.25
C ALA A 94 17.02 7.11 11.52
N ASN A 95 15.98 7.95 11.60
CA ASN A 95 15.70 8.74 12.81
C ASN A 95 15.24 7.84 13.98
N ILE A 96 14.39 6.84 13.72
CA ILE A 96 14.00 5.85 14.72
C ILE A 96 15.22 5.07 15.23
N ASN A 97 16.05 4.54 14.32
CA ASN A 97 17.27 3.83 14.68
C ASN A 97 18.23 4.70 15.52
N ARG A 98 18.33 5.99 15.19
CA ARG A 98 19.11 6.95 16.00
C ARG A 98 18.56 7.08 17.42
N GLU A 99 17.24 7.19 17.57
CA GLU A 99 16.59 7.30 18.88
C GLU A 99 16.77 6.02 19.71
N THR A 100 16.63 4.85 19.09
CA THR A 100 16.92 3.55 19.70
C THR A 100 18.37 3.47 20.19
N LEU A 101 19.34 3.87 19.36
CA LEU A 101 20.75 3.88 19.76
C LEU A 101 21.02 4.81 20.95
N VAL A 102 20.39 5.99 20.99
CA VAL A 102 20.48 6.91 22.14
C VAL A 102 19.87 6.29 23.41
N ALA A 103 18.76 5.56 23.29
CA ALA A 103 18.16 4.85 24.42
C ALA A 103 19.08 3.72 24.92
N MET A 104 19.67 2.96 24.00
CA MET A 104 20.66 1.91 24.33
C MET A 104 21.91 2.48 25.00
N GLU A 105 22.40 3.63 24.54
CA GLU A 105 23.55 4.31 25.16
C GLU A 105 23.23 4.72 26.61
N LYS A 106 22.05 5.29 26.85
CA LYS A 106 21.59 5.62 28.21
C LYS A 106 21.45 4.37 29.09
N ALA A 107 20.90 3.28 28.54
CA ALA A 107 20.78 2.01 29.25
C ALA A 107 22.17 1.44 29.59
N SER A 108 23.12 1.48 28.65
CA SER A 108 24.50 1.06 28.86
C SER A 108 25.19 1.90 29.94
N GLN A 109 25.02 3.22 29.93
CA GLN A 109 25.54 4.10 30.99
C GLN A 109 24.91 3.79 32.36
N ALA A 110 23.61 3.54 32.42
CA ALA A 110 22.95 3.13 33.66
C ALA A 110 23.48 1.77 34.17
N MET A 111 23.65 0.79 33.28
CA MET A 111 24.26 -0.50 33.62
C MET A 111 25.71 -0.33 34.09
N ALA A 112 26.49 0.54 33.46
CA ALA A 112 27.86 0.86 33.90
C ALA A 112 27.88 1.52 35.30
N GLN A 113 26.86 2.30 35.67
CA GLN A 113 26.74 2.84 37.02
C GLN A 113 26.28 1.80 38.05
N ILE A 114 25.41 0.87 37.66
CA ILE A 114 24.97 -0.25 38.52
C ILE A 114 26.16 -1.19 38.76
N HIS A 115 26.83 -1.64 37.71
CA HIS A 115 27.96 -2.58 37.78
C HIS A 115 29.28 -1.92 38.20
N GLY A 116 29.51 -0.66 37.87
CA GLY A 116 30.68 0.10 38.35
C GLY A 116 30.68 0.34 39.86
N LYS A 117 29.53 0.14 40.54
CA LYS A 117 29.42 0.12 41.99
C LYS A 117 29.50 -1.30 42.60
N LEU A 118 29.47 -2.35 41.77
CA LEU A 118 29.65 -3.76 42.14
C LEU A 118 31.14 -4.13 42.00
N THR A 119 31.97 -3.69 42.96
CA THR A 119 33.33 -4.24 43.11
C THR A 119 33.26 -5.65 43.73
N PRO A 120 34.26 -6.54 43.53
CA PRO A 120 34.24 -7.90 44.09
C PRO A 120 33.91 -7.95 45.59
N GLU A 121 34.41 -6.98 46.37
CA GLU A 121 34.13 -6.89 47.80
C GLU A 121 32.66 -6.58 48.12
N LYS A 122 31.99 -5.78 47.29
CA LYS A 122 30.55 -5.52 47.41
C LYS A 122 29.71 -6.68 46.91
N VAL A 123 30.20 -7.42 45.91
CA VAL A 123 29.54 -8.63 45.42
C VAL A 123 29.45 -9.65 46.54
N ASP A 124 30.52 -9.90 47.29
CA ASP A 124 30.52 -10.82 48.44
C ASP A 124 29.52 -10.38 49.53
N GLU A 125 29.51 -9.09 49.90
CA GLU A 125 28.56 -8.54 50.88
C GLU A 125 27.10 -8.63 50.40
N THR A 126 26.86 -8.43 49.11
CA THR A 126 25.53 -8.59 48.52
C THR A 126 25.13 -10.05 48.36
N MET A 127 26.05 -10.99 48.09
CA MET A 127 25.75 -12.42 47.97
C MET A 127 25.33 -13.03 49.31
N GLU A 128 25.91 -12.55 50.41
CA GLU A 128 25.49 -12.91 51.77
C GLU A 128 24.04 -12.44 52.04
N LYS A 129 23.74 -11.16 51.74
CA LYS A 129 22.37 -10.60 51.86
C LYS A 129 21.38 -11.25 50.88
N LEU A 130 21.84 -11.67 49.71
CA LEU A 130 21.03 -12.34 48.69
C LEU A 130 20.67 -13.78 49.09
N ARG A 131 21.54 -14.49 49.80
CA ARG A 131 21.22 -15.80 50.40
C ARG A 131 20.09 -15.69 51.42
N GLU A 132 20.13 -14.66 52.27
CA GLU A 132 19.05 -14.35 53.21
C GLU A 132 17.74 -13.98 52.49
N HIS A 133 17.82 -13.19 51.42
CA HIS A 133 16.64 -12.73 50.70
C HIS A 133 16.04 -13.79 49.75
N ASN A 134 16.84 -14.71 49.19
CA ASN A 134 16.35 -15.82 48.38
C ASN A 134 15.51 -16.81 49.19
N ALA A 135 15.87 -17.05 50.46
CA ALA A 135 15.06 -17.84 51.38
C ALA A 135 13.67 -17.22 51.58
N MET A 136 13.57 -15.88 51.61
CA MET A 136 12.31 -15.14 51.70
C MET A 136 11.55 -15.11 50.37
N SER A 137 12.24 -15.05 49.23
CA SER A 137 11.62 -15.05 47.91
C SER A 137 11.06 -16.42 47.51
N GLU A 138 11.68 -17.54 47.90
CA GLU A 138 11.09 -18.88 47.70
C GLU A 138 9.77 -19.03 48.47
N GLU A 139 9.66 -18.42 49.65
CA GLU A 139 8.44 -18.37 50.45
C GLU A 139 7.34 -17.52 49.79
N ILE A 140 7.70 -16.41 49.14
CA ILE A 140 6.77 -15.53 48.42
C ILE A 140 6.33 -16.13 47.09
N VAL A 141 7.25 -16.75 46.34
CA VAL A 141 6.93 -17.42 45.07
C VAL A 141 6.02 -18.63 45.31
N ALA A 142 6.22 -19.38 46.40
CA ALA A 142 5.30 -20.43 46.83
C ALA A 142 3.90 -19.87 47.21
N ALA A 143 3.82 -18.63 47.71
CA ALA A 143 2.56 -17.95 48.01
C ALA A 143 1.88 -17.31 46.76
N MET A 144 2.66 -16.89 45.77
CA MET A 144 2.17 -16.19 44.56
C MET A 144 1.88 -17.11 43.37
N THR A 145 2.55 -18.26 43.25
CA THR A 145 2.29 -19.25 42.18
C THR A 145 0.92 -19.92 42.26
N ASN A 146 0.14 -19.62 43.30
CA ASN A 146 -1.28 -19.97 43.37
C ASN A 146 -2.21 -18.93 42.67
N ALA A 147 -1.65 -17.91 41.99
CA ALA A 147 -2.42 -16.91 41.25
C ALA A 147 -1.83 -16.68 39.85
N THR A 148 -2.33 -17.47 38.89
CA THR A 148 -2.63 -17.11 37.47
C THR A 148 -1.49 -16.44 36.68
N ILE A 149 -0.75 -17.19 35.84
CA ILE A 149 -1.02 -17.50 34.42
C ILE A 149 -1.34 -16.23 33.62
N GLY A 150 -0.37 -15.79 32.81
CA GLY A 150 -0.49 -14.70 31.86
C GLY A 150 -0.24 -15.20 30.45
N ASP A 151 -1.34 -15.24 29.71
CA ASP A 151 -1.56 -15.64 28.32
C ASP A 151 -0.57 -14.98 27.34
N TYR A 152 0.06 -15.79 26.50
CA TYR A 152 0.75 -15.30 25.32
C TYR A 152 -0.30 -15.26 24.20
N VAL A 153 -0.56 -14.07 23.65
CA VAL A 153 -1.39 -13.90 22.45
C VAL A 153 -0.77 -14.73 21.33
N ASP A 154 -1.54 -15.68 20.81
CA ASP A 154 -1.13 -16.58 19.73
C ASP A 154 -1.33 -15.86 18.38
N ASP A 155 -0.32 -15.86 17.53
CA ASP A 155 -0.36 -15.25 16.19
C ASP A 155 -1.43 -15.90 15.30
N VAL A 156 -1.89 -17.11 15.65
CA VAL A 156 -3.00 -17.80 14.96
C VAL A 156 -4.35 -17.09 15.17
N ASP A 157 -4.61 -16.57 16.37
CA ASP A 157 -5.85 -15.83 16.66
C ASP A 157 -5.90 -14.49 15.89
N LEU A 158 -4.73 -13.87 15.66
CA LEU A 158 -4.62 -12.64 14.88
C LEU A 158 -4.86 -12.86 13.39
N GLU A 159 -4.48 -14.01 12.85
CA GLU A 159 -4.72 -14.36 11.44
C GLU A 159 -6.20 -14.67 11.19
N GLU A 160 -6.88 -15.33 12.12
CA GLU A 160 -8.32 -15.60 12.03
C GLU A 160 -9.15 -14.30 12.11
N GLU A 161 -8.77 -13.36 12.98
CA GLU A 161 -9.40 -12.04 13.05
C GLU A 161 -9.24 -11.24 11.74
N LEU A 162 -8.07 -11.36 11.08
CA LEU A 162 -7.80 -10.71 9.81
C LEU A 162 -8.65 -11.26 8.66
N GLU A 163 -8.83 -12.57 8.59
CA GLU A 163 -9.69 -13.21 7.58
C GLU A 163 -11.16 -12.79 7.74
N GLN A 164 -11.63 -12.66 8.99
CA GLN A 164 -13.01 -12.27 9.28
C GLN A 164 -13.32 -10.84 8.81
N LEU A 165 -12.40 -9.89 9.06
CA LEU A 165 -12.55 -8.50 8.60
C LEU A 165 -12.58 -8.37 7.07
N GLN A 166 -11.84 -9.23 6.35
CA GLN A 166 -11.85 -9.22 4.89
C GLN A 166 -13.18 -9.69 4.31
N GLN A 167 -13.78 -10.72 4.91
CA GLN A 167 -15.07 -11.25 4.48
C GLN A 167 -16.20 -10.23 4.70
N GLU A 168 -16.21 -9.54 5.85
CA GLU A 168 -17.21 -8.49 6.14
C GLU A 168 -17.18 -7.36 5.10
N GLN A 169 -16.00 -6.97 4.63
CA GLN A 169 -15.85 -5.92 3.62
C GLN A 169 -16.35 -6.36 2.24
N LEU A 170 -16.17 -7.64 1.87
CA LEU A 170 -16.71 -8.19 0.63
C LEU A 170 -18.23 -8.23 0.65
N ASP A 171 -18.81 -8.67 1.78
CA ASP A 171 -20.26 -8.74 1.96
C ASP A 171 -20.90 -7.34 1.89
N GLU A 172 -20.26 -6.32 2.47
CA GLU A 172 -20.70 -4.92 2.39
C GLU A 172 -20.66 -4.38 0.94
N GLN A 173 -19.64 -4.73 0.16
CA GLN A 173 -19.55 -4.36 -1.26
C GLN A 173 -20.61 -5.07 -2.12
N MET A 174 -20.93 -6.33 -1.81
CA MET A 174 -21.99 -7.08 -2.49
C MET A 174 -23.38 -6.52 -2.18
N LEU A 175 -23.65 -6.13 -0.93
CA LEU A 175 -24.89 -5.44 -0.54
C LEU A 175 -25.06 -4.10 -1.26
N THR A 176 -23.96 -3.40 -1.55
CA THR A 176 -23.98 -2.10 -2.24
C THR A 176 -24.21 -2.22 -3.75
N THR A 177 -23.96 -3.38 -4.37
CA THR A 177 -24.07 -3.59 -5.83
C THR A 177 -25.35 -4.30 -6.27
N GLY A 178 -26.20 -4.71 -5.33
CA GLY A 178 -27.40 -5.53 -5.56
C GLY A 178 -28.70 -4.76 -5.85
N ASN A 179 -28.75 -3.89 -6.85
CA ASN A 179 -30.02 -3.36 -7.40
C ASN A 179 -29.95 -3.24 -8.92
N VAL A 180 -30.02 -4.36 -9.64
CA VAL A 180 -30.37 -4.34 -11.06
C VAL A 180 -31.90 -4.30 -11.17
N PRO A 181 -32.52 -3.23 -11.69
CA PRO A 181 -33.97 -3.17 -11.80
C PRO A 181 -34.45 -4.09 -12.93
N VAL A 182 -34.91 -5.30 -12.58
CA VAL A 182 -35.69 -6.16 -13.49
C VAL A 182 -37.15 -5.72 -13.42
N SER A 183 -37.49 -4.59 -14.03
CA SER A 183 -38.89 -4.17 -14.11
C SER A 183 -39.18 -3.19 -15.25
N ASP A 184 -39.05 -3.62 -16.51
CA ASP A 184 -39.91 -3.06 -17.58
C ASP A 184 -39.90 -3.88 -18.90
N ALA A 185 -40.48 -5.09 -18.93
CA ALA A 185 -40.64 -5.81 -20.21
C ALA A 185 -41.84 -6.77 -20.30
N VAL A 186 -42.92 -6.57 -19.53
CA VAL A 186 -44.09 -7.50 -19.56
C VAL A 186 -45.40 -6.83 -20.06
N HIS A 187 -45.40 -5.55 -20.44
CA HIS A 187 -46.65 -4.85 -20.79
C HIS A 187 -46.73 -4.26 -22.22
N LYS A 188 -46.29 -4.99 -23.25
CA LYS A 188 -46.72 -4.74 -24.63
C LYS A 188 -46.82 -6.03 -25.45
N MET A 189 -47.91 -6.78 -25.29
CA MET A 189 -48.35 -7.73 -26.31
C MET A 189 -49.46 -7.08 -27.14
N PRO A 190 -49.28 -6.84 -28.46
CA PRO A 190 -50.39 -6.55 -29.35
C PRO A 190 -51.10 -7.84 -29.77
N THR A 191 -52.44 -7.78 -29.81
CA THR A 191 -53.35 -8.83 -30.30
C THR A 191 -53.01 -9.27 -31.73
N PRO A 192 -53.18 -10.56 -32.07
CA PRO A 192 -52.76 -11.09 -33.37
C PRO A 192 -53.73 -10.68 -34.48
N VAL A 193 -53.21 -10.00 -35.50
CA VAL A 193 -53.88 -9.80 -36.79
C VAL A 193 -53.16 -10.63 -37.83
N ASN A 194 -53.94 -11.49 -38.47
CA ASN A 194 -53.54 -12.53 -39.42
C ASN A 194 -52.92 -11.92 -40.69
N THR A 195 -51.62 -12.13 -40.92
CA THR A 195 -50.98 -11.95 -42.24
C THR A 195 -49.67 -12.74 -42.31
N GLU A 196 -49.47 -13.43 -43.44
CA GLU A 196 -48.45 -14.46 -43.72
C GLU A 196 -46.98 -14.00 -43.56
N PRO A 197 -46.03 -14.89 -43.20
CA PRO A 197 -44.63 -14.53 -43.06
C PRO A 197 -43.85 -14.67 -44.38
N GLN A 198 -43.23 -13.56 -44.83
CA GLN A 198 -42.12 -13.62 -45.80
C GLN A 198 -40.81 -13.92 -45.07
N SER A 199 -40.07 -14.91 -45.58
CA SER A 199 -38.84 -15.45 -44.98
C SER A 199 -37.65 -14.47 -45.00
N SER A 200 -37.06 -14.17 -43.84
CA SER A 200 -35.73 -13.58 -43.71
C SER A 200 -34.66 -14.66 -43.54
N LYS A 201 -34.03 -15.03 -44.66
CA LYS A 201 -33.10 -16.17 -44.78
C LYS A 201 -31.64 -15.80 -44.44
N LYS A 202 -31.37 -15.10 -43.33
CA LYS A 202 -30.00 -14.63 -43.02
C LYS A 202 -29.42 -14.99 -41.66
N GLN A 203 -30.17 -15.66 -40.78
CA GLN A 203 -29.68 -15.98 -39.43
C GLN A 203 -29.24 -17.45 -39.24
N ALA A 204 -29.61 -18.33 -40.18
CA ALA A 204 -29.32 -19.77 -40.09
C ALA A 204 -27.95 -20.20 -40.66
N VAL A 205 -27.11 -19.26 -41.12
CA VAL A 205 -25.78 -19.59 -41.70
C VAL A 205 -24.65 -19.32 -40.70
N GLU A 206 -24.81 -18.39 -39.77
CA GLU A 206 -23.79 -18.14 -38.71
C GLU A 206 -23.85 -19.21 -37.61
N GLU A 207 -25.03 -19.64 -37.18
CA GLU A 207 -25.16 -20.65 -36.11
C GLU A 207 -24.60 -22.04 -36.52
N ASP A 208 -24.70 -22.40 -37.81
CA ASP A 208 -24.24 -23.70 -38.32
C ASP A 208 -22.70 -23.76 -38.47
N ASP A 209 -22.05 -22.62 -38.73
CA ASP A 209 -20.59 -22.50 -38.78
C ASP A 209 -19.96 -22.54 -37.37
N GLU A 210 -20.59 -21.89 -36.38
CA GLU A 210 -20.12 -21.90 -34.99
C GLU A 210 -20.23 -23.29 -34.34
N GLU A 211 -21.31 -24.04 -34.62
CA GLU A 211 -21.51 -25.39 -34.06
C GLU A 211 -20.54 -26.42 -34.68
N ALA A 212 -20.15 -26.22 -35.95
CA ALA A 212 -19.15 -27.05 -36.63
C ALA A 212 -17.72 -26.82 -36.05
N GLU A 213 -17.36 -25.58 -35.72
CA GLU A 213 -16.07 -25.26 -35.08
C GLU A 213 -15.97 -25.83 -33.66
N LEU A 214 -17.06 -25.76 -32.88
CA LEU A 214 -17.15 -26.34 -31.53
C LEU A 214 -16.94 -27.86 -31.52
N ARG A 215 -17.54 -28.60 -32.47
CA ARG A 215 -17.31 -30.05 -32.58
C ARG A 215 -15.87 -30.39 -32.92
N LYS A 216 -15.21 -29.58 -33.74
CA LYS A 216 -13.83 -29.82 -34.16
C LYS A 216 -12.85 -29.63 -32.99
N LEU A 217 -13.05 -28.59 -32.17
CA LEU A 217 -12.28 -28.36 -30.94
C LEU A 217 -12.47 -29.47 -29.91
N GLN A 218 -13.70 -29.98 -29.74
CA GLN A 218 -13.98 -31.09 -28.83
C GLN A 218 -13.31 -32.41 -29.26
N ALA A 219 -13.24 -32.67 -30.57
CA ALA A 219 -12.56 -33.84 -31.10
C ALA A 219 -11.02 -33.77 -30.95
N GLU A 220 -10.44 -32.56 -30.98
CA GLU A 220 -9.01 -32.34 -30.81
C GLU A 220 -8.55 -32.47 -29.34
N MET A 221 -9.42 -32.18 -28.38
CA MET A 221 -9.16 -32.39 -26.95
C MET A 221 -9.36 -33.84 -26.48
N ALA A 222 -9.94 -34.70 -27.32
CA ALA A 222 -10.26 -36.09 -26.99
C ALA A 222 -9.25 -37.11 -27.58
N MET A 223 -8.14 -36.65 -28.17
CA MET A 223 -6.98 -37.48 -28.54
C MET A 223 -5.79 -37.25 -27.60
#